data_AF-A0A2H6K0T1-F1
#
_entry.id   AF-A0A2H6K0T1-F1
#
_cell.length_a   1.000
_cell.length_b   1.000
_cell.length_c   1.000
_cell.angle_alpha   90.00
_cell.angle_beta   90.00
_cell.angle_gamma   90.00
#
_symmetry.space_group_name_H-M   'P 1'
#
loop_
_entity.id
_entity.type
_entity.pdbx_description
1 polymer ?
#
loop_
_entity_poly.entity_id
_entity_poly.type
_entity_poly.pdbx_seq_one_letter_code
_entity_poly.pdbx_strand_id
1 'polypeptide(L)'
;MKFEEKNRMSRRGLARFFKGLSELVEKDELEVAAGRISLGESVDVEVEYKEKKGKAKLEIELKWQISGGDETMKGSGEKEMVSDRSGESISEVKQEMKKSFNALRKTIEGSELPSLPAVEALVDINDRCRALAEGEGYESELEAFTELVNRFREAVKSGNLDEAKTLVGEMRSAKKTCHKTYRWKEE
;
A
#
# COMPACT_ATOMS: atom_id res chain seq x y z
N MET A 1 13.48 8.31 -11.66
CA MET A 1 12.97 9.53 -12.32
C MET A 1 11.44 9.46 -12.33
N LYS A 2 10.71 10.55 -12.06
CA LYS A 2 9.25 10.54 -12.01
C LYS A 2 8.68 11.55 -13.01
N PHE A 3 7.74 11.11 -13.85
CA PHE A 3 6.97 11.93 -14.76
C PHE A 3 5.48 11.85 -14.39
N GLU A 4 4.78 12.98 -14.38
CA GLU A 4 3.33 13.02 -14.13
C GLU A 4 2.68 14.07 -15.03
N GLU A 5 1.72 13.65 -15.86
CA GLU A 5 0.95 14.53 -16.74
C GLU A 5 -0.56 14.35 -16.49
N LYS A 6 -1.28 15.46 -16.31
CA LYS A 6 -2.74 15.45 -16.06
C LYS A 6 -3.47 16.22 -17.15
N ASN A 7 -4.13 15.48 -18.03
CA ASN A 7 -4.89 16.05 -19.14
C ASN A 7 -6.38 15.79 -19.00
N ARG A 8 -7.19 16.83 -19.23
CA ARG A 8 -8.64 16.69 -19.42
C ARG A 8 -8.91 16.66 -20.92
N MET A 9 -9.45 15.55 -21.40
CA MET A 9 -9.71 15.33 -22.83
C MET A 9 -11.17 14.97 -23.10
N SER A 10 -11.62 15.25 -24.34
CA SER A 10 -12.93 14.81 -24.83
C SER A 10 -12.91 13.31 -25.16
N ARG A 11 -14.08 12.69 -25.36
CA ARG A 11 -14.15 11.27 -25.77
C ARG A 11 -13.37 10.97 -27.05
N ARG A 12 -13.44 11.88 -28.04
CA ARG A 12 -12.66 11.74 -29.28
C ARG A 12 -11.17 11.90 -29.03
N GLY A 13 -10.78 12.82 -28.14
CA GLY A 13 -9.39 13.00 -27.72
C GLY A 13 -8.84 11.74 -27.06
N LEU A 14 -9.62 11.14 -26.16
CA LEU A 14 -9.27 9.88 -25.48
C LEU A 14 -9.12 8.71 -26.46
N ALA A 15 -10.03 8.57 -27.43
CA ALA A 15 -9.91 7.52 -28.44
C ALA A 15 -8.64 7.67 -29.29
N ARG A 16 -8.29 8.91 -29.68
CA ARG A 16 -7.03 9.18 -30.39
C ARG A 16 -5.81 8.91 -29.52
N PHE A 17 -5.87 9.28 -28.25
CA PHE A 17 -4.81 9.00 -27.29
C PHE A 17 -4.55 7.49 -27.18
N PHE A 18 -5.59 6.67 -26.99
CA PHE A 18 -5.42 5.22 -26.95
C PHE A 18 -4.93 4.62 -28.26
N LYS A 19 -5.36 5.17 -29.39
CA LYS A 19 -4.84 4.74 -30.70
C LYS A 19 -3.34 5.05 -30.82
N GLY A 20 -2.92 6.26 -30.47
CA GLY A 20 -1.50 6.64 -30.46
C GLY A 20 -0.68 5.79 -29.49
N LEU A 21 -1.24 5.49 -28.31
CA LEU A 21 -0.62 4.59 -27.34
C LEU A 21 -0.40 3.19 -27.93
N SER A 22 -1.40 2.64 -28.63
CA SER A 22 -1.27 1.35 -29.32
C SER A 22 -0.14 1.35 -30.34
N GLU A 23 -0.07 2.40 -31.18
CA GLU A 23 0.97 2.55 -32.20
C GLU A 23 2.38 2.71 -31.62
N LEU A 24 2.51 3.26 -30.41
CA LEU A 24 3.78 3.38 -29.69
C LEU A 24 4.18 2.06 -29.03
N VAL A 25 3.24 1.37 -28.38
CA VAL A 25 3.47 0.07 -27.76
C VAL A 25 3.87 -0.98 -28.79
N GLU A 26 3.29 -0.96 -29.99
CA GLU A 26 3.71 -1.82 -31.12
C GLU A 26 5.15 -1.59 -31.60
N LYS A 27 5.76 -0.47 -31.19
CA LYS A 27 7.16 -0.12 -31.47
C LYS A 27 8.06 -0.25 -30.24
N ASP A 28 7.57 -0.88 -29.18
CA ASP A 28 8.24 -1.00 -27.88
C ASP A 28 8.61 0.35 -27.25
N GLU A 29 7.82 1.40 -27.52
CA GLU A 29 8.04 2.76 -26.99
C GLU A 29 6.82 3.26 -26.21
N LEU A 30 7.07 4.11 -25.21
CA LEU A 30 6.06 4.95 -24.56
C LEU A 30 6.53 6.40 -24.55
N GLU A 31 5.61 7.33 -24.80
CA GLU A 31 5.87 8.76 -24.67
C GLU A 31 5.11 9.34 -23.48
N VAL A 32 5.84 9.91 -22.52
CA VAL A 32 5.28 10.53 -21.30
C VAL A 32 5.97 11.86 -21.06
N ALA A 33 5.21 12.96 -20.98
CA ALA A 33 5.73 14.30 -20.66
C ALA A 33 6.98 14.70 -21.48
N ALA A 34 6.94 14.45 -22.80
CA ALA A 34 8.02 14.63 -23.78
C ALA A 34 9.25 13.70 -23.64
N GLY A 35 9.24 12.77 -22.69
CA GLY A 35 10.23 11.70 -22.60
C GLY A 35 9.78 10.46 -23.38
N ARG A 36 10.73 9.80 -24.05
CA ARG A 36 10.54 8.46 -24.63
C ARG A 36 11.12 7.40 -23.71
N ILE A 37 10.35 6.34 -23.48
CA ILE A 37 10.71 5.22 -22.61
C ILE A 37 10.63 3.95 -23.44
N SER A 38 11.68 3.13 -23.41
CA SER A 38 11.65 1.80 -24.01
C SER A 38 10.84 0.85 -23.13
N LEU A 39 9.92 0.12 -23.74
CA LEU A 39 9.28 -1.03 -23.12
C LEU A 39 10.23 -2.23 -23.17
N GLY A 40 10.11 -3.13 -22.19
CA GLY A 40 10.78 -4.43 -22.22
C GLY A 40 9.97 -5.45 -23.01
N GLU A 41 10.51 -6.65 -23.21
CA GLU A 41 9.84 -7.73 -23.97
C GLU A 41 8.51 -8.16 -23.35
N SER A 42 8.36 -8.01 -22.04
CA SER A 42 7.13 -8.31 -21.31
C SER A 42 6.64 -7.09 -20.53
N VAL A 43 5.35 -6.80 -20.66
CA VAL A 43 4.66 -5.73 -19.93
C VAL A 43 3.49 -6.35 -19.16
N ASP A 44 3.50 -6.20 -17.84
CA ASP A 44 2.36 -6.50 -16.98
C ASP A 44 1.36 -5.36 -17.04
N VAL A 45 0.08 -5.70 -17.25
CA VAL A 45 -1.02 -4.73 -17.37
C VAL A 45 -2.05 -4.97 -16.29
N GLU A 46 -2.29 -3.96 -15.46
CA GLU A 46 -3.35 -3.97 -14.45
C GLU A 46 -4.41 -2.93 -14.81
N VAL A 47 -5.67 -3.35 -14.87
CA VAL A 47 -6.81 -2.49 -15.21
C VAL A 47 -7.79 -2.49 -14.06
N GLU A 48 -7.99 -1.32 -13.45
CA GLU A 48 -8.92 -1.14 -12.36
C GLU A 48 -10.05 -0.17 -12.71
N TYR A 49 -11.29 -0.59 -12.46
CA TYR A 49 -12.48 0.24 -12.62
C TYR A 49 -13.20 0.44 -11.28
N LYS A 50 -13.39 1.71 -10.89
CA LYS A 50 -14.04 2.11 -9.64
C LYS A 50 -15.17 3.10 -9.92
N GLU A 51 -16.38 2.82 -9.43
CA GLU A 51 -17.50 3.77 -9.40
C GLU A 51 -17.81 4.23 -7.96
N LYS A 52 -17.90 5.55 -7.73
CA LYS A 52 -18.25 6.10 -6.42
C LYS A 52 -18.94 7.46 -6.57
N LYS A 53 -20.15 7.59 -5.99
CA LYS A 53 -20.93 8.84 -5.93
C LYS A 53 -21.12 9.52 -7.30
N GLY A 54 -21.53 8.76 -8.32
CA GLY A 54 -21.76 9.28 -9.67
C GLY A 54 -20.49 9.65 -10.45
N LYS A 55 -19.32 9.22 -9.97
CA LYS A 55 -18.04 9.32 -10.68
C LYS A 55 -17.53 7.94 -11.00
N ALA A 56 -17.03 7.76 -12.21
CA ALA A 56 -16.29 6.58 -12.63
C ALA A 56 -14.80 6.93 -12.74
N LYS A 57 -13.93 6.01 -12.33
CA LYS A 57 -12.48 6.06 -12.52
C LYS A 57 -12.05 4.76 -13.18
N LEU A 58 -11.35 4.87 -14.30
CA LEU A 58 -10.58 3.77 -14.90
C LEU A 58 -9.10 4.11 -14.69
N GLU A 59 -8.33 3.16 -14.17
CA GLU A 59 -6.89 3.24 -13.99
C GLU A 59 -6.26 2.09 -14.77
N ILE A 60 -5.23 2.39 -15.55
CA ILE A 60 -4.46 1.42 -16.31
C ILE A 60 -3.02 1.60 -15.85
N GLU A 61 -2.46 0.58 -15.22
CA GLU A 61 -1.07 0.55 -14.78
C GLU A 61 -0.29 -0.44 -15.66
N LEU A 62 0.87 -0.01 -16.14
CA LEU A 62 1.79 -0.79 -16.97
C LEU A 62 3.10 -0.94 -16.20
N LYS A 63 3.58 -2.17 -16.02
CA LYS A 63 4.83 -2.49 -15.33
C LYS A 63 5.73 -3.32 -16.25
N TRP A 64 7.00 -2.97 -16.35
CA TRP A 64 7.97 -3.72 -17.14
C TRP A 64 9.36 -3.60 -16.52
N GLN A 65 10.24 -4.54 -16.89
CA GLN A 65 11.65 -4.49 -16.51
C GLN A 65 12.43 -3.64 -17.51
N ILE A 66 13.32 -2.78 -17.00
CA ILE A 66 14.22 -1.98 -17.83
C ILE A 66 15.53 -2.78 -17.96
N SER A 67 15.84 -3.23 -19.19
CA SER A 67 17.06 -3.97 -19.48
C SER A 67 18.30 -3.12 -19.11
N GLY A 68 19.10 -3.58 -18.15
CA GLY A 68 20.28 -2.86 -17.63
C GLY A 68 20.22 -2.47 -16.15
N GLY A 69 19.12 -2.77 -15.45
CA GLY A 69 19.12 -2.84 -13.98
C GLY A 69 19.49 -4.26 -13.54
N ASP A 70 20.55 -4.39 -12.73
CA ASP A 70 21.13 -5.65 -12.21
C ASP A 70 20.06 -6.73 -11.93
N GLU A 71 20.12 -7.83 -12.67
CA GLU A 71 19.30 -9.02 -12.45
C GLU A 71 19.84 -9.82 -11.26
N THR A 72 19.30 -9.60 -10.06
CA THR A 72 19.41 -10.61 -9.00
C THR A 72 18.32 -11.66 -9.18
N MET A 73 18.74 -12.80 -9.72
CA MET A 73 17.98 -14.03 -9.97
C MET A 73 16.90 -14.36 -8.92
N LYS A 74 15.65 -14.53 -9.36
CA LYS A 74 14.63 -15.32 -8.64
C LYS A 74 14.76 -16.79 -9.01
N GLY A 75 15.41 -17.57 -8.14
CA GLY A 75 15.42 -19.02 -8.20
C GLY A 75 14.14 -19.62 -7.62
N SER A 76 13.51 -20.51 -8.39
CA SER A 76 12.46 -21.43 -7.95
C SER A 76 13.02 -22.48 -7.00
N GLY A 77 12.51 -22.55 -5.78
CA GLY A 77 12.83 -23.62 -4.83
C GLY A 77 11.87 -23.64 -3.64
N GLU A 78 11.03 -24.69 -3.57
CA GLU A 78 10.35 -25.09 -2.34
C GLU A 78 11.39 -25.57 -1.31
N LYS A 79 11.58 -24.82 -0.20
CA LYS A 79 11.57 -25.31 1.20
C LYS A 79 12.01 -24.24 2.23
N GLU A 80 11.24 -24.21 3.32
CA GLU A 80 11.61 -23.87 4.70
C GLU A 80 12.34 -22.54 5.03
N MET A 81 11.53 -21.56 5.42
CA MET A 81 11.57 -20.87 6.72
C MET A 81 12.93 -20.43 7.30
N VAL A 82 13.69 -19.61 6.57
CA VAL A 82 14.53 -18.56 7.19
C VAL A 82 14.48 -17.33 6.27
N SER A 83 13.66 -16.32 6.61
CA SER A 83 13.47 -15.14 5.75
C SER A 83 14.65 -14.18 5.87
N ASP A 84 15.51 -14.19 4.85
CA ASP A 84 16.41 -13.08 4.56
C ASP A 84 15.55 -11.89 4.11
N ARG A 85 15.42 -10.85 4.96
CA ARG A 85 14.41 -9.78 4.83
C ARG A 85 14.80 -8.68 3.83
N SER A 86 15.43 -9.02 2.71
CA SER A 86 15.78 -8.06 1.66
C SER A 86 14.70 -8.05 0.57
N GLY A 87 13.69 -7.18 0.68
CA GLY A 87 12.82 -6.87 -0.47
C GLY A 87 11.35 -6.52 -0.19
N GLU A 88 10.92 -6.35 1.05
CA GLU A 88 9.53 -6.00 1.32
C GLU A 88 9.23 -4.52 1.03
N SER A 89 8.18 -4.25 0.26
CA SER A 89 7.74 -2.87 -0.02
C SER A 89 6.87 -2.30 1.10
N ILE A 90 6.95 -0.99 1.31
CA ILE A 90 6.10 -0.28 2.28
C ILE A 90 4.60 -0.45 1.99
N SER A 91 4.22 -0.63 0.73
CA SER A 91 2.84 -0.86 0.32
C SER A 91 2.33 -2.22 0.84
N GLU A 92 3.13 -3.27 0.69
CA GLU A 92 2.81 -4.62 1.19
C GLU A 92 2.62 -4.60 2.72
N VAL A 93 3.56 -3.98 3.45
CA VAL A 93 3.45 -3.84 4.91
C VAL A 93 2.21 -3.06 5.32
N LYS A 94 1.90 -1.94 4.63
CA LYS A 94 0.68 -1.16 4.90
C LYS A 94 -0.59 -1.99 4.68
N GLN A 95 -0.62 -2.85 3.66
CA GLN A 95 -1.76 -3.76 3.42
C GLN A 95 -1.85 -4.87 4.49
N GLU A 96 -0.72 -5.44 4.90
CA GLU A 96 -0.66 -6.40 6.00
C GLU A 96 -1.19 -5.77 7.30
N MET A 97 -0.72 -4.55 7.62
CA MET A 97 -1.14 -3.78 8.78
C MET A 97 -2.65 -3.50 8.75
N LYS A 98 -3.18 -3.13 7.57
CA LYS A 98 -4.62 -2.91 7.37
C LYS A 98 -5.43 -4.18 7.63
N LYS A 99 -4.97 -5.33 7.14
CA LYS A 99 -5.64 -6.63 7.33
C LYS A 99 -5.63 -7.02 8.82
N SER A 100 -4.47 -6.98 9.45
CA SER A 100 -4.30 -7.31 10.88
C SER A 100 -5.14 -6.41 11.78
N PHE A 101 -5.07 -5.09 11.60
CA PHE A 101 -5.87 -4.12 12.36
C PHE A 101 -7.38 -4.35 12.20
N ASN A 102 -7.86 -4.63 10.98
CA ASN A 102 -9.28 -4.89 10.75
C ASN A 102 -9.75 -6.20 11.41
N ALA A 103 -8.89 -7.22 11.47
CA ALA A 103 -9.21 -8.47 12.18
C ALA A 103 -9.36 -8.22 13.68
N LEU A 104 -8.37 -7.56 14.31
CA LEU A 104 -8.39 -7.20 15.73
C LEU A 104 -9.60 -6.32 16.07
N ARG A 105 -9.90 -5.33 15.22
CA ARG A 105 -11.08 -4.47 15.39
C ARG A 105 -12.38 -5.27 15.39
N LYS A 106 -12.54 -6.21 14.45
CA LYS A 106 -13.75 -7.05 14.38
C LYS A 106 -13.93 -7.90 15.64
N THR A 107 -12.84 -8.47 16.17
CA THR A 107 -12.88 -9.23 17.44
C THR A 107 -13.36 -8.35 18.59
N ILE A 108 -12.81 -7.14 18.70
CA ILE A 108 -13.19 -6.15 19.74
C ILE A 108 -14.64 -5.67 19.55
N GLU A 109 -15.10 -5.44 18.32
CA GLU A 109 -16.49 -5.12 17.98
C GLU A 109 -17.45 -6.28 18.35
N GLY A 110 -16.97 -7.52 18.29
CA GLY A 110 -17.64 -8.71 18.80
C GLY A 110 -17.66 -8.84 20.33
N SER A 111 -17.12 -7.86 21.05
CA SER A 111 -16.96 -7.87 22.52
C SER A 111 -16.08 -9.01 23.03
N GLU A 112 -15.10 -9.41 22.24
CA GLU A 112 -14.06 -10.38 22.61
C GLU A 112 -12.68 -9.69 22.61
N LEU A 113 -11.77 -10.17 23.46
CA LEU A 113 -10.36 -9.78 23.38
C LEU A 113 -9.66 -10.62 22.31
N PRO A 114 -8.84 -10.00 21.44
CA PRO A 114 -8.01 -10.76 20.53
C PRO A 114 -6.95 -11.56 21.27
N SER A 115 -6.45 -12.61 20.64
CA SER A 115 -5.34 -13.39 21.18
C SER A 115 -4.06 -12.56 21.22
N LEU A 116 -3.24 -12.74 22.25
CA LEU A 116 -1.94 -12.05 22.36
C LEU A 116 -1.04 -12.25 21.12
N PRO A 117 -0.93 -13.45 20.54
CA PRO A 117 -0.15 -13.63 19.30
C PRO A 117 -0.64 -12.76 18.13
N ALA A 118 -1.94 -12.53 18.00
CA ALA A 118 -2.48 -11.66 16.94
C ALA A 118 -2.13 -10.19 17.18
N VAL A 119 -2.02 -9.76 18.45
CA VAL A 119 -1.60 -8.41 18.81
C VAL A 119 -0.09 -8.23 18.60
N GLU A 120 0.74 -9.18 19.01
CA GLU A 120 2.19 -9.13 18.78
C GLU A 120 2.50 -9.12 17.28
N ALA A 121 1.73 -9.86 16.46
CA ALA A 121 1.86 -9.77 15.00
C ALA A 121 1.59 -8.35 14.46
N LEU A 122 0.61 -7.61 15.01
CA LEU A 122 0.39 -6.20 14.65
C LEU A 122 1.57 -5.32 15.07
N VAL A 123 2.16 -5.55 16.24
CA VAL A 123 3.35 -4.82 16.72
C VAL A 123 4.50 -5.00 15.75
N ASP A 124 4.79 -6.25 15.36
CA ASP A 124 5.87 -6.58 14.41
C ASP A 124 5.66 -5.91 13.05
N ILE A 125 4.43 -5.93 12.53
CA ILE A 125 4.06 -5.26 11.28
C ILE A 125 4.25 -3.74 11.40
N ASN A 126 3.84 -3.16 12.53
CA ASN A 126 3.99 -1.72 12.78
C ASN A 126 5.46 -1.30 12.84
N ASP A 127 6.32 -2.08 13.51
CA ASP A 127 7.75 -1.81 13.57
C ASP A 127 8.42 -1.91 12.19
N ARG A 128 8.03 -2.90 11.37
CA ARG A 128 8.45 -2.99 9.95
C ARG A 128 7.99 -1.77 9.16
N CYS A 129 6.74 -1.34 9.33
CA CYS A 129 6.21 -0.17 8.65
C CYS A 129 6.99 1.10 9.04
N ARG A 130 7.37 1.22 10.31
CA ARG A 130 8.17 2.35 10.81
C ARG A 130 9.56 2.36 10.19
N ALA A 131 10.24 1.22 10.14
CA ALA A 131 11.55 1.10 9.53
C ALA A 131 11.55 1.48 8.04
N LEU A 132 10.50 1.10 7.30
CA LEU A 132 10.36 1.41 5.87
C LEU A 132 9.88 2.84 5.59
N ALA A 133 9.38 3.55 6.60
CA ALA A 133 8.83 4.90 6.47
C ALA A 133 9.83 6.01 6.82
N GLU A 134 11.09 5.67 7.11
CA GLU A 134 12.12 6.64 7.45
C GLU A 134 12.38 7.60 6.29
N GLY A 135 12.31 8.90 6.56
CA GLY A 135 12.54 9.97 5.57
C GLY A 135 11.30 10.39 4.80
N GLU A 136 10.13 9.83 5.11
CA GLU A 136 8.88 10.14 4.43
C GLU A 136 8.10 11.32 5.04
N GLY A 137 8.56 11.85 6.19
CA GLY A 137 8.03 13.08 6.80
C GLY A 137 6.74 12.92 7.62
N TYR A 138 6.36 11.68 7.96
CA TYR A 138 5.22 11.32 8.82
C TYR A 138 5.64 10.44 10.02
N GLU A 139 6.91 10.48 10.39
CA GLU A 139 7.51 9.67 11.45
C GLU A 139 6.84 9.94 12.81
N SER A 140 6.50 11.20 13.09
CA SER A 140 5.80 11.59 14.32
C SER A 140 4.41 10.95 14.47
N GLU A 141 3.67 10.84 13.38
CA GLU A 141 2.35 10.20 13.35
C GLU A 141 2.48 8.69 13.53
N LEU A 142 3.53 8.08 12.96
CA LEU A 142 3.83 6.66 13.18
C LEU A 142 4.28 6.38 14.61
N GLU A 143 5.04 7.28 15.23
CA GLU A 143 5.45 7.15 16.63
C GLU A 143 4.24 7.22 17.56
N ALA A 144 3.36 8.21 17.37
CA ALA A 144 2.11 8.32 18.12
C ALA A 144 1.20 7.09 17.90
N PHE A 145 1.15 6.55 16.68
CA PHE A 145 0.40 5.32 16.41
C PHE A 145 1.05 4.10 17.10
N THR A 146 2.37 4.02 17.15
CA THR A 146 3.13 2.96 17.85
C THR A 146 2.80 2.95 19.35
N GLU A 147 2.73 4.13 19.98
CA GLU A 147 2.33 4.24 21.39
C GLU A 147 0.92 3.66 21.62
N LEU A 148 -0.03 3.94 20.72
CA LEU A 148 -1.37 3.39 20.80
C LEU A 148 -1.40 1.86 20.65
N VAL A 149 -0.59 1.30 19.72
CA VAL A 149 -0.45 -0.16 19.55
C VAL A 149 0.13 -0.81 20.81
N ASN A 150 1.15 -0.20 21.43
CA ASN A 150 1.74 -0.70 22.66
C ASN A 150 0.76 -0.64 23.84
N ARG A 151 0.02 0.46 24.01
CA ARG A 151 -1.05 0.55 25.02
C ARG A 151 -2.12 -0.51 24.78
N PHE A 152 -2.51 -0.74 23.52
CA PHE A 152 -3.49 -1.76 23.16
C PHE A 152 -3.01 -3.16 23.54
N ARG A 153 -1.73 -3.45 23.31
CA ARG A 153 -1.09 -4.70 23.75
C ARG A 153 -1.19 -4.90 25.26
N GLU A 154 -0.87 -3.89 26.06
CA GLU A 154 -0.95 -3.99 27.51
C GLU A 154 -2.40 -4.14 28.02
N ALA A 155 -3.37 -3.49 27.37
CA ALA A 155 -4.79 -3.67 27.67
C ALA A 155 -5.25 -5.13 27.38
N VAL A 156 -4.79 -5.73 26.28
CA VAL A 156 -5.10 -7.14 25.96
C VAL A 156 -4.39 -8.09 26.93
N LYS A 157 -3.12 -7.82 27.29
CA LYS A 157 -2.37 -8.61 28.29
C LYS A 157 -3.04 -8.62 29.67
N SER A 158 -3.62 -7.49 30.07
CA SER A 158 -4.31 -7.34 31.35
C SER A 158 -5.78 -7.80 31.33
N GLY A 159 -6.32 -8.21 30.18
CA GLY A 159 -7.71 -8.62 30.08
C GLY A 159 -8.72 -7.46 30.09
N ASN A 160 -8.27 -6.22 29.85
CA ASN A 160 -9.12 -5.02 29.94
C ASN A 160 -9.81 -4.71 28.59
N LEU A 161 -10.99 -5.32 28.37
CA LEU A 161 -11.75 -5.16 27.13
C LEU A 161 -12.20 -3.72 26.86
N ASP A 162 -12.62 -2.97 27.88
CA ASP A 162 -13.14 -1.61 27.70
C ASP A 162 -12.03 -0.63 27.31
N GLU A 163 -10.85 -0.78 27.91
CA GLU A 163 -9.67 -0.03 27.50
C GLU A 163 -9.22 -0.43 26.09
N ALA A 164 -9.22 -1.73 25.76
CA ALA A 164 -8.90 -2.21 24.42
C ALA A 164 -9.87 -1.63 23.36
N LYS A 165 -11.18 -1.56 23.65
CA LYS A 165 -12.20 -0.91 22.80
C LYS A 165 -11.88 0.57 22.56
N THR A 166 -11.54 1.29 23.63
CA THR A 166 -11.17 2.70 23.56
C THR A 166 -9.95 2.92 22.67
N LEU A 167 -8.88 2.15 22.89
CA LEU A 167 -7.64 2.22 22.13
C LEU A 167 -7.81 1.89 20.65
N VAL A 168 -8.67 0.93 20.30
CA VAL A 168 -9.02 0.65 18.89
C VAL A 168 -9.69 1.85 18.21
N GLY A 169 -10.52 2.60 18.95
CA GLY A 169 -11.10 3.86 18.50
C GLY A 169 -10.06 4.96 18.28
N GLU A 170 -9.10 5.09 19.20
CA GLU A 170 -7.98 6.03 19.11
C GLU A 170 -7.07 5.70 17.92
N MET A 171 -6.64 4.45 17.77
CA MET A 171 -5.84 3.96 16.64
C MET A 171 -6.51 4.27 15.30
N ARG A 172 -7.82 4.02 15.19
CA ARG A 172 -8.59 4.34 13.97
C ARG A 172 -8.60 5.84 13.67
N SER A 173 -8.69 6.67 14.70
CA SER A 173 -8.72 8.13 14.58
C SER A 173 -7.34 8.67 14.17
N ALA A 174 -6.27 8.18 14.79
CA ALA A 174 -4.88 8.52 14.44
C ALA A 174 -4.59 8.20 12.97
N LYS A 175 -4.95 6.98 12.50
CA LYS A 175 -4.82 6.59 11.09
C LYS A 175 -5.53 7.56 10.14
N LYS A 176 -6.79 7.90 10.43
CA LYS A 176 -7.57 8.84 9.61
C LYS A 176 -6.92 10.22 9.55
N THR A 177 -6.40 10.71 10.68
CA THR A 177 -5.69 11.99 10.74
C THR A 177 -4.43 11.96 9.89
N CYS A 178 -3.58 10.93 10.02
CA CYS A 178 -2.41 10.74 9.18
C CYS A 178 -2.77 10.74 7.68
N HIS A 179 -3.75 9.94 7.27
CA HIS A 179 -4.16 9.87 5.85
C HIS A 179 -4.72 11.20 5.33
N LYS A 180 -5.43 11.97 6.16
CA LYS A 180 -5.94 13.30 5.82
C LYS A 180 -4.80 14.30 5.63
N THR A 181 -3.82 14.30 6.54
CA THR A 181 -2.66 15.20 6.50
C THR A 181 -1.79 14.94 5.27
N TYR A 182 -1.44 13.68 5.02
CA TYR A 182 -0.52 13.29 3.95
C TYR A 182 -1.23 12.93 2.63
N ARG A 183 -2.54 13.22 2.52
CA ARG A 183 -3.40 12.99 1.35
C ARG A 183 -3.34 11.58 0.77
N TRP A 184 -3.18 10.57 1.62
CA TRP A 184 -3.28 9.19 1.17
C TRP A 184 -4.74 8.87 0.87
N LYS A 185 -5.00 8.35 -0.34
CA LYS A 185 -6.32 7.84 -0.67
C LYS A 185 -6.52 6.57 0.16
N GLU A 186 -7.47 6.58 1.09
CA GLU A 186 -7.98 5.34 1.67
C GLU A 186 -8.65 4.55 0.54
N GLU A 187 -7.99 3.47 0.11
CA GLU A 187 -8.62 2.40 -0.66
C GLU A 187 -9.45 1.49 0.24
#